data_AF-A0A2V5V1W2-F1
#
_entry.id   AF-A0A2V5V1W2-F1
#
_cell.length_a   1.000
_cell.length_b   1.000
_cell.length_c   1.000
_cell.angle_alpha   90.00
_cell.angle_beta   90.00
_cell.angle_gamma   90.00
#
_symmetry.space_group_name_H-M   'P 1'
#
loop_
_entity.id
_entity.type
_entity.pdbx_description
1 polymer ?
#
loop_
_entity_poly.entity_id
_entity_poly.type
_entity_poly.pdbx_seq_one_letter_code
_entity_poly.pdbx_strand_id
1 'polypeptide(L)'
;MIEIATQDTDWWKQSFVLRAPNLLRIQKQLLEDLLDEKTLRSLKSRHPAAARWRLCSKIVGQGGIIKWSEQGHETPLLAEAILDAITFVTVSAGDVQQMKLFDLSGYGDKAVQAKLRSRINNPSQFKHLMVELSVGAWHQGIGHQVTPFEKEGWPDIRADVPGFEYPIFLECKRVEVLSNQRIAKHIQNANRQIKEVGTSAYGVAVLDVTGAIGSKLAPIRDEKPQEIVQIIEASRAAISGPKNRCISRVLLMWDESGIFGNPPERTMVVLRRCVASIDHEPLEGVIVIPPELPLFGGNTVELPFNFSKIEIDTLQVSDLMKECSAWFRFTTDELIDAFKHLDKWERMTVASDAGYVLFARQTTFKNRPSYTIALGKQIDHTLHLQFAIRIPFCLHNDVDLLTPLEMLQVTIERYGLLVTIGGVTGHFVLRHSFEAQTNDLSSFFHVHNPDNHSLLLSLLIKITPRYSVFAVDSALVFALDRTRLLMDLM
;
A
#
# COMPACT_ATOMS: atom_id res chain seq x y z
N MET A 1 -0.59 -7.47 -5.86
CA MET A 1 -0.02 -8.82 -6.02
C MET A 1 1.38 -8.78 -5.45
N ILE A 2 1.62 -9.45 -4.32
CA ILE A 2 2.86 -9.61 -3.56
C ILE A 2 3.53 -10.89 -4.09
N GLU A 3 4.84 -10.89 -4.31
CA GLU A 3 5.57 -12.10 -4.73
C GLU A 3 6.61 -12.47 -3.69
N ILE A 4 6.96 -13.75 -3.62
CA ILE A 4 7.81 -14.29 -2.57
C ILE A 4 9.04 -14.90 -3.23
N ALA A 5 10.22 -14.57 -2.70
CA ALA A 5 11.50 -15.14 -3.09
C ALA A 5 11.85 -16.28 -2.14
N THR A 6 12.12 -17.50 -2.65
CA THR A 6 12.51 -18.64 -1.80
C THR A 6 13.68 -19.45 -2.38
N GLN A 7 14.56 -19.91 -1.49
CA GLN A 7 15.44 -21.08 -1.68
C GLN A 7 15.13 -22.21 -0.67
N ASP A 8 14.28 -21.96 0.34
CA ASP A 8 14.15 -22.82 1.53
C ASP A 8 12.73 -23.40 1.71
N THR A 9 12.62 -24.66 2.17
CA THR A 9 11.36 -25.42 2.25
C THR A 9 10.51 -25.13 3.49
N ASP A 10 11.08 -24.50 4.52
CA ASP A 10 10.37 -24.12 5.74
C ASP A 10 9.65 -22.77 5.57
N TRP A 11 8.33 -22.77 5.43
CA TRP A 11 7.56 -21.55 5.13
C TRP A 11 7.74 -20.41 6.15
N TRP A 12 7.96 -20.75 7.42
CA TRP A 12 8.16 -19.77 8.48
C TRP A 12 9.54 -19.11 8.44
N LYS A 13 10.52 -19.66 7.70
CA LYS A 13 11.85 -19.05 7.44
C LYS A 13 11.85 -18.10 6.23
N GLN A 14 10.72 -17.95 5.55
CA GLN A 14 10.67 -17.28 4.25
C GLN A 14 10.61 -15.75 4.37
N SER A 15 11.11 -15.10 3.31
CA SER A 15 11.06 -13.65 3.11
C SER A 15 10.02 -13.31 2.04
N PHE A 16 9.15 -12.35 2.33
CA PHE A 16 7.96 -12.02 1.54
C PHE A 16 8.13 -10.64 0.91
N VAL A 17 8.07 -10.50 -0.41
CA VAL A 17 8.22 -9.18 -1.06
C VAL A 17 6.87 -8.50 -1.19
N LEU A 18 6.55 -7.59 -0.26
CA LEU A 18 5.43 -6.68 -0.39
C LEU A 18 5.65 -5.79 -1.62
N ARG A 19 5.13 -6.21 -2.78
CA ARG A 19 5.13 -5.46 -4.06
C ARG A 19 4.34 -4.13 -4.01
N ALA A 20 3.74 -3.82 -2.87
CA ALA A 20 3.19 -2.50 -2.58
C ALA A 20 3.99 -1.81 -1.45
N PRO A 21 5.33 -1.65 -1.57
CA PRO A 21 6.06 -0.83 -0.60
C PRO A 21 5.49 0.59 -0.60
N ASN A 22 4.83 1.01 -1.69
CA ASN A 22 4.16 2.29 -1.84
C ASN A 22 3.15 2.58 -0.73
N LEU A 23 2.35 1.61 -0.28
CA LEU A 23 1.43 1.85 0.84
C LEU A 23 2.19 2.14 2.14
N LEU A 24 3.30 1.44 2.38
CA LEU A 24 4.17 1.68 3.53
C LEU A 24 5.00 2.96 3.38
N ARG A 25 5.38 3.34 2.17
CA ARG A 25 6.03 4.62 1.84
C ARG A 25 5.05 5.77 2.13
N ILE A 26 3.79 5.65 1.73
CA ILE A 26 2.74 6.63 2.01
C ILE A 26 2.50 6.74 3.52
N GLN A 27 2.40 5.62 4.23
CA GLN A 27 2.26 5.64 5.68
C GLN A 27 3.48 6.27 6.38
N LYS A 28 4.68 5.93 5.92
CA LYS A 28 5.94 6.52 6.41
C LYS A 28 5.94 8.03 6.18
N GLN A 29 5.61 8.48 4.97
CA GLN A 29 5.56 9.89 4.60
C GLN A 29 4.52 10.65 5.43
N LEU A 30 3.32 10.10 5.61
CA LEU A 30 2.29 10.70 6.47
C LEU A 30 2.80 10.93 7.89
N LEU A 31 3.49 9.93 8.47
CA LEU A 31 4.05 10.07 9.80
C LEU A 31 5.16 11.12 9.84
N GLU A 32 5.99 11.21 8.80
CA GLU A 32 7.05 12.22 8.65
C GLU A 32 6.47 13.63 8.47
N ASP A 33 5.35 13.79 7.76
CA ASP A 33 4.68 15.08 7.58
C ASP A 33 4.03 15.56 8.89
N LEU A 34 3.49 14.62 9.68
CA LEU A 34 2.82 14.92 10.95
C LEU A 34 3.79 15.22 12.10
N LEU A 35 4.93 14.53 12.15
CA LEU A 35 5.86 14.58 13.29
C LEU A 35 7.26 15.08 12.95
N ASP A 36 7.65 15.20 11.68
CA ASP A 36 9.04 15.25 11.24
C ASP A 36 9.88 14.01 11.66
N GLU A 37 10.89 13.70 10.85
CA GLU A 37 11.73 12.51 11.05
C GLU A 37 12.52 12.56 12.36
N LYS A 38 12.96 13.75 12.77
CA LYS A 38 13.79 13.93 13.98
C LYS A 38 12.97 13.63 15.23
N THR A 39 11.73 14.10 15.29
CA THR A 39 10.83 13.80 16.41
C THR A 39 10.51 12.31 16.45
N LEU A 40 10.18 11.68 15.32
CA LEU A 40 9.93 10.23 15.22
C LEU A 40 11.09 9.37 15.73
N ARG A 41 12.33 9.76 15.42
CA ARG A 41 13.54 9.12 15.95
C ARG A 41 13.68 9.28 17.46
N SER A 42 13.34 10.45 18.00
CA SER A 42 13.43 10.77 19.43
C SER A 42 12.35 10.12 20.31
N LEU A 43 11.19 9.79 19.72
CA LEU A 43 10.10 9.16 20.45
C LEU A 43 10.51 7.78 20.99
N LYS A 44 10.04 7.48 22.21
CA LYS A 44 10.25 6.16 22.84
C LYS A 44 9.75 5.05 21.91
N SER A 45 10.43 3.90 21.89
CA SER A 45 10.06 2.76 21.02
C SER A 45 8.65 2.24 21.20
N ARG A 46 8.04 2.47 22.38
CA ARG A 46 6.66 2.10 22.67
C ARG A 46 5.63 3.10 22.16
N HIS A 47 6.03 4.25 21.62
CA HIS A 47 5.10 5.21 21.02
C HIS A 47 4.54 4.62 19.71
N PRO A 48 3.20 4.54 19.52
CA PRO A 48 2.63 3.89 18.35
C PRO A 48 3.08 4.51 17.03
N ALA A 49 3.16 5.84 16.93
CA ALA A 49 3.69 6.53 15.75
C ALA A 49 5.13 6.11 15.42
N ALA A 50 6.02 6.05 16.41
CA ALA A 50 7.41 5.65 16.22
C ALA A 50 7.52 4.16 15.87
N ALA A 51 6.71 3.30 16.47
CA ALA A 51 6.66 1.87 16.16
C ALA A 51 6.22 1.64 14.70
N ARG A 52 5.13 2.29 14.27
CA ARG A 52 4.65 2.23 12.88
C ARG A 52 5.68 2.78 11.90
N TRP A 53 6.25 3.96 12.19
CA TRP A 53 7.27 4.58 11.33
C TRP A 53 8.52 3.71 11.20
N ARG A 54 9.01 3.11 12.29
CA ARG A 54 10.16 2.19 12.24
C ARG A 54 9.85 0.93 11.46
N LEU A 55 8.67 0.35 11.66
CA LEU A 55 8.25 -0.83 10.90
C LEU A 55 8.17 -0.51 9.40
N CYS A 56 7.51 0.58 9.03
CA CYS A 56 7.42 1.03 7.64
C CYS A 56 8.81 1.33 7.08
N SER A 57 9.65 2.07 7.80
CA SER A 57 11.02 2.39 7.38
C SER A 57 11.89 1.14 7.21
N LYS A 58 11.75 0.16 8.11
CA LYS A 58 12.46 -1.12 8.04
C LYS A 58 12.03 -1.90 6.79
N ILE A 59 10.73 -2.10 6.57
CA ILE A 59 10.23 -2.86 5.42
C ILE A 59 10.52 -2.12 4.10
N VAL A 60 10.35 -0.80 4.06
CA VAL A 60 10.73 0.02 2.90
C VAL A 60 12.24 -0.07 2.64
N GLY A 61 13.05 0.01 3.70
CA GLY A 61 14.51 -0.18 3.68
C GLY A 61 14.94 -1.56 3.17
N GLN A 62 14.10 -2.58 3.41
CA GLN A 62 14.26 -3.94 2.91
C GLN A 62 13.73 -4.11 1.48
N GLY A 63 13.40 -3.04 0.75
CA GLY A 63 12.84 -3.13 -0.60
C GLY A 63 11.42 -3.73 -0.63
N GLY A 64 10.64 -3.54 0.45
CA GLY A 64 9.34 -4.17 0.63
C GLY A 64 9.40 -5.59 1.19
N ILE A 65 10.58 -6.13 1.48
CA ILE A 65 10.74 -7.51 1.95
C ILE A 65 10.40 -7.62 3.44
N ILE A 66 9.41 -8.44 3.79
CA ILE A 66 9.03 -8.83 5.15
C ILE A 66 9.60 -10.23 5.43
N LYS A 67 10.56 -10.34 6.33
CA LYS A 67 11.13 -11.64 6.76
C LYS A 67 10.25 -12.27 7.84
N TRP A 68 9.40 -13.23 7.49
CA TRP A 68 8.36 -13.69 8.42
C TRP A 68 8.91 -14.38 9.67
N SER A 69 10.01 -15.11 9.56
CA SER A 69 10.73 -15.72 10.70
C SER A 69 11.12 -14.69 11.76
N GLU A 70 11.45 -13.48 11.32
CA GLU A 70 11.93 -12.40 12.17
C GLU A 70 10.80 -11.41 12.52
N GLN A 71 9.81 -11.26 11.63
CA GLN A 71 8.88 -10.13 11.61
C GLN A 71 7.40 -10.55 11.67
N GLY A 72 7.08 -11.84 11.71
CA GLY A 72 5.68 -12.31 11.74
C GLY A 72 4.90 -11.77 12.96
N HIS A 73 5.58 -11.50 14.07
CA HIS A 73 5.00 -10.85 15.25
C HIS A 73 4.65 -9.36 15.04
N GLU A 74 5.23 -8.70 14.03
CA GLU A 74 4.95 -7.32 13.63
C GLU A 74 3.67 -7.22 12.78
N THR A 75 3.07 -8.34 12.37
CA THR A 75 1.92 -8.38 11.44
C THR A 75 0.71 -7.57 11.90
N PRO A 76 0.27 -7.60 13.18
CA PRO A 76 -0.85 -6.75 13.61
C PRO A 76 -0.56 -5.25 13.43
N LEU A 77 0.69 -4.83 13.70
CA LEU A 77 1.09 -3.44 13.53
C LEU A 77 1.19 -3.08 12.04
N LEU A 78 1.65 -4.00 11.20
CA LEU A 78 1.66 -3.87 9.75
C LEU A 78 0.24 -3.74 9.19
N ALA A 79 -0.68 -4.57 9.68
CA ALA A 79 -2.09 -4.55 9.29
C ALA A 79 -2.74 -3.19 9.59
N GLU A 80 -2.59 -2.69 10.81
CA GLU A 80 -3.08 -1.36 11.20
C GLU A 80 -2.46 -0.27 10.29
N ALA A 81 -1.16 -0.34 10.03
CA ALA A 81 -0.47 0.63 9.18
C ALA A 81 -0.98 0.62 7.73
N ILE A 82 -1.25 -0.56 7.16
CA ILE A 82 -1.77 -0.68 5.79
C ILE A 82 -3.23 -0.23 5.70
N LEU A 83 -4.08 -0.61 6.65
CA LEU A 83 -5.49 -0.20 6.68
C LEU A 83 -5.63 1.32 6.81
N ASP A 84 -4.82 1.93 7.67
CA ASP A 84 -4.75 3.38 7.81
C ASP A 84 -4.24 4.02 6.51
N ALA A 85 -3.14 3.52 5.93
CA ALA A 85 -2.59 4.04 4.67
C ALA A 85 -3.62 4.02 3.53
N ILE A 86 -4.35 2.93 3.37
CA ILE A 86 -5.38 2.80 2.32
C ILE A 86 -6.51 3.80 2.53
N THR A 87 -6.91 4.02 3.78
CA THR A 87 -7.90 5.05 4.12
C THR A 87 -7.42 6.43 3.67
N PHE A 88 -6.16 6.78 3.92
CA PHE A 88 -5.58 8.06 3.48
C PHE A 88 -5.42 8.19 1.97
N VAL A 89 -4.98 7.13 1.29
CA VAL A 89 -4.82 7.12 -0.16
C VAL A 89 -6.17 7.30 -0.86
N THR A 90 -7.19 6.57 -0.39
CA THR A 90 -8.55 6.63 -0.97
C THR A 90 -9.12 8.04 -0.88
N VAL A 91 -8.75 8.80 0.16
CA VAL A 91 -9.43 10.04 0.51
C VAL A 91 -8.68 11.28 0.06
N SER A 92 -7.35 11.25 0.08
CA SER A 92 -6.53 12.38 -0.35
C SER A 92 -6.65 12.68 -1.85
N ALA A 93 -7.56 12.04 -2.60
CA ALA A 93 -7.58 12.03 -4.06
C ALA A 93 -6.17 11.77 -4.66
N GLY A 94 -5.30 11.14 -3.86
CA GLY A 94 -3.87 11.05 -4.09
C GLY A 94 -3.62 10.36 -5.41
N ASP A 95 -2.67 10.88 -6.18
CA ASP A 95 -2.15 10.11 -7.28
C ASP A 95 -1.35 8.95 -6.68
N VAL A 96 -2.01 7.79 -6.58
CA VAL A 96 -1.45 6.54 -6.07
C VAL A 96 -0.20 6.14 -6.87
N GLN A 97 -0.09 6.58 -8.13
CA GLN A 97 1.08 6.36 -8.97
C GLN A 97 2.23 7.31 -8.61
N GLN A 98 1.95 8.56 -8.22
CA GLN A 98 2.97 9.54 -7.79
C GLN A 98 3.29 9.51 -6.29
N MET A 99 2.58 8.69 -5.50
CA MET A 99 2.73 8.59 -4.04
C MET A 99 2.59 9.93 -3.30
N LYS A 100 1.82 10.86 -3.86
CA LYS A 100 1.53 12.14 -3.21
C LYS A 100 0.14 12.07 -2.59
N LEU A 101 0.08 12.16 -1.26
CA LEU A 101 -1.15 12.63 -0.61
C LEU A 101 -1.41 14.04 -1.18
N PHE A 102 -2.60 14.33 -1.73
CA PHE A 102 -2.92 15.75 -1.89
C PHE A 102 -2.93 16.38 -0.51
N ASP A 103 -2.52 17.64 -0.52
CA ASP A 103 -2.40 18.54 0.61
C ASP A 103 -3.40 18.18 1.72
N LEU A 104 -2.86 17.73 2.87
CA LEU A 104 -3.64 17.60 4.10
C LEU A 104 -4.29 18.96 4.50
N SER A 105 -4.05 20.06 3.76
CA SER A 105 -4.89 21.27 3.80
C SER A 105 -6.38 21.00 3.70
N GLY A 106 -6.80 19.95 3.00
CA GLY A 106 -8.22 19.53 2.97
C GLY A 106 -8.73 19.04 4.33
N TYR A 107 -7.83 18.68 5.25
CA TYR A 107 -8.14 18.24 6.61
C TYR A 107 -8.11 19.38 7.62
N GLY A 108 -7.78 20.61 7.20
CA GLY A 108 -7.92 21.77 8.05
C GLY A 108 -6.92 22.88 7.81
N ASP A 109 -7.21 24.02 8.43
CA ASP A 109 -6.33 25.17 8.48
C ASP A 109 -5.15 24.96 9.47
N LYS A 110 -4.41 26.02 9.75
CA LYS A 110 -3.26 25.99 10.68
C LYS A 110 -3.63 25.54 12.09
N ALA A 111 -4.86 25.76 12.54
CA ALA A 111 -5.29 25.41 13.89
C ALA A 111 -5.51 23.90 14.03
N VAL A 112 -6.01 23.23 13.00
CA VAL A 112 -6.06 21.76 12.95
C VAL A 112 -4.66 21.17 12.99
N GLN A 113 -3.72 21.71 12.21
CA GLN A 113 -2.32 21.25 12.25
C GLN A 113 -1.70 21.43 13.65
N ALA A 114 -2.02 22.51 14.36
CA ALA A 114 -1.58 22.72 15.74
C ALA A 114 -2.22 21.70 16.71
N LYS A 115 -3.51 21.40 16.56
CA LYS A 115 -4.24 20.36 17.33
C LYS A 115 -3.59 19.00 17.12
N LEU A 116 -3.33 18.60 15.87
CA LEU A 116 -2.63 17.35 15.53
C LEU A 116 -1.27 17.26 16.24
N ARG A 117 -0.44 18.30 16.11
CA ARG A 117 0.89 18.37 16.74
C ARG A 117 0.86 18.32 18.27
N SER A 118 -0.20 18.82 18.90
CA SER A 118 -0.33 18.74 20.36
C SER A 118 -0.71 17.34 20.85
N ARG A 119 -1.53 16.60 20.10
CA ARG A 119 -2.03 15.26 20.46
C ARG A 119 -1.02 14.15 20.14
N ILE A 120 -0.20 14.35 19.12
CA ILE A 120 0.61 13.28 18.54
C ILE A 120 1.78 12.80 19.43
N ASN A 121 2.23 13.62 20.38
CA ASN A 121 3.30 13.25 21.32
C ASN A 121 2.83 12.31 22.44
N ASN A 122 1.50 12.22 22.66
CA ASN A 122 0.92 11.34 23.65
C ASN A 122 0.46 10.03 22.99
N PRO A 123 0.97 8.85 23.40
CA PRO A 123 0.62 7.57 22.79
C PRO A 123 -0.88 7.29 22.70
N SER A 124 -1.64 7.68 23.74
CA SER A 124 -3.09 7.42 23.79
C SER A 124 -3.87 8.38 22.90
N GLN A 125 -3.47 9.64 22.87
CA GLN A 125 -4.11 10.65 22.03
C GLN A 125 -3.78 10.45 20.55
N PHE A 126 -2.58 9.96 20.22
CA PHE A 126 -2.24 9.57 18.85
C PHE A 126 -3.21 8.53 18.29
N LYS A 127 -3.54 7.49 19.07
CA LYS A 127 -4.49 6.48 18.59
C LYS A 127 -5.91 7.03 18.43
N HIS A 128 -6.35 7.94 19.31
CA HIS A 128 -7.63 8.65 19.14
C HIS A 128 -7.63 9.45 17.85
N LEU A 129 -6.52 10.12 17.59
CA LEU A 129 -6.34 10.90 16.39
C LEU A 129 -6.38 10.03 15.13
N MET A 130 -5.78 8.84 15.12
CA MET A 130 -5.85 7.96 13.94
C MET A 130 -7.29 7.53 13.61
N VAL A 131 -8.15 7.38 14.61
CA VAL A 131 -9.59 7.08 14.41
C VAL A 131 -10.30 8.30 13.83
N GLU A 132 -10.08 9.49 14.41
CA GLU A 132 -10.59 10.78 13.91
C GLU A 132 -10.19 10.97 12.43
N LEU A 133 -8.91 10.78 12.12
CA LEU A 133 -8.38 10.87 10.77
C LEU A 133 -8.98 9.83 9.82
N SER A 134 -9.19 8.59 10.25
CA SER A 134 -9.76 7.55 9.39
C SER A 134 -11.23 7.81 9.05
N VAL A 135 -12.02 8.22 10.04
CA VAL A 135 -13.48 8.42 9.89
C VAL A 135 -13.79 9.67 9.08
N GLY A 136 -13.13 10.79 9.40
CA GLY A 136 -13.33 12.01 8.63
C GLY A 136 -12.85 11.84 7.20
N ALA A 137 -11.75 11.09 7.00
CA ALA A 137 -11.28 10.82 5.67
C ALA A 137 -12.33 10.05 4.86
N TRP A 138 -12.89 8.96 5.40
CA TRP A 138 -13.92 8.20 4.71
C TRP A 138 -15.13 9.06 4.27
N HIS A 139 -15.59 9.96 5.15
CA HIS A 139 -16.68 10.87 4.82
C HIS A 139 -16.32 11.82 3.66
N GLN A 140 -15.11 12.36 3.63
CA GLN A 140 -14.62 13.15 2.50
C GLN A 140 -14.58 12.33 1.20
N GLY A 141 -14.10 11.08 1.27
CA GLY A 141 -13.96 10.19 0.11
C GLY A 141 -15.29 9.85 -0.59
N ILE A 142 -16.41 9.93 0.13
CA ILE A 142 -17.76 9.75 -0.44
C ILE A 142 -18.48 11.08 -0.74
N GLY A 143 -17.75 12.20 -0.71
CA GLY A 143 -18.24 13.52 -1.12
C GLY A 143 -18.91 14.34 -0.02
N HIS A 144 -18.76 13.98 1.26
CA HIS A 144 -19.26 14.81 2.35
C HIS A 144 -18.30 15.98 2.62
N GLN A 145 -18.84 17.10 3.11
CA GLN A 145 -18.01 18.18 3.61
C GLN A 145 -17.66 17.90 5.08
N VAL A 146 -16.37 17.78 5.38
CA VAL A 146 -15.87 17.46 6.72
C VAL A 146 -15.18 18.67 7.32
N THR A 147 -15.60 19.05 8.52
CA THR A 147 -15.01 20.15 9.30
C THR A 147 -14.62 19.62 10.69
N PRO A 148 -13.33 19.65 11.05
CA PRO A 148 -12.91 19.28 12.40
C PRO A 148 -13.34 20.35 13.41
N PHE A 149 -13.71 19.92 14.61
CA PHE A 149 -13.96 20.82 15.71
C PHE A 149 -12.68 21.02 16.54
N GLU A 150 -12.40 22.27 16.86
CA GLU A 150 -11.15 22.66 17.55
C GLU A 150 -11.35 23.04 19.02
N LYS A 151 -12.60 23.31 19.40
CA LYS A 151 -12.95 23.75 20.75
C LYS A 151 -12.92 22.57 21.72
N GLU A 152 -12.26 22.73 22.86
CA GLU A 152 -12.29 21.73 23.92
C GLU A 152 -13.73 21.49 24.41
N GLY A 153 -14.08 20.23 24.63
CA GLY A 153 -15.42 19.84 25.06
C GLY A 153 -16.44 19.74 23.92
N TRP A 154 -16.06 19.98 22.68
CA TRP A 154 -16.86 19.67 21.49
C TRP A 154 -16.52 18.27 20.95
N PRO A 155 -17.35 17.71 20.05
CA PRO A 155 -17.03 16.44 19.38
C PRO A 155 -15.79 16.62 18.48
N ASP A 156 -15.25 15.56 17.89
CA ASP A 156 -14.05 15.68 17.06
C ASP A 156 -14.35 16.21 15.64
N ILE A 157 -15.44 15.75 15.01
CA ILE A 157 -15.73 16.03 13.59
C ILE A 157 -17.20 16.43 13.39
N ARG A 158 -17.42 17.40 12.50
CA ARG A 158 -18.69 17.66 11.81
C ARG A 158 -18.60 17.16 10.37
N ALA A 159 -19.60 16.39 9.92
CA ALA A 159 -19.77 16.04 8.52
C ALA A 159 -21.13 16.52 8.01
N ASP A 160 -21.12 17.36 6.98
CA ASP A 160 -22.31 17.85 6.29
C ASP A 160 -22.58 16.93 5.08
N VAL A 161 -23.77 16.31 5.07
CA VAL A 161 -24.17 15.32 4.05
C VAL A 161 -25.25 15.91 3.14
N PRO A 162 -25.00 16.03 1.82
CA PRO A 162 -26.00 16.56 0.90
C PRO A 162 -27.31 15.78 0.95
N GLY A 163 -28.43 16.49 1.05
CA GLY A 163 -29.77 15.90 1.05
C GLY A 163 -30.31 15.48 2.44
N PHE A 164 -29.54 15.64 3.51
CA PHE A 164 -29.98 15.34 4.87
C PHE A 164 -30.23 16.62 5.68
N GLU A 165 -31.19 16.56 6.60
CA GLU A 165 -31.66 17.73 7.37
C GLU A 165 -30.60 18.25 8.35
N TYR A 166 -29.88 17.34 9.01
CA TYR A 166 -28.92 17.67 10.06
C TYR A 166 -27.50 17.23 9.69
N PRO A 167 -26.47 17.94 10.17
CA PRO A 167 -25.10 17.45 10.09
C PRO A 167 -24.90 16.24 11.01
N ILE A 168 -23.84 15.47 10.75
CA ILE A 168 -23.37 14.40 11.64
C ILE A 168 -22.30 14.98 12.56
N PHE A 169 -22.45 14.79 13.87
CA PHE A 169 -21.40 15.09 14.84
C PHE A 169 -20.79 13.79 15.36
N LEU A 170 -19.48 13.64 15.18
CA LEU A 170 -18.72 12.42 15.46
C LEU A 170 -17.73 12.67 16.60
N GLU A 171 -17.83 11.89 17.66
CA GLU A 171 -16.78 11.78 18.70
C GLU A 171 -16.02 10.46 18.52
N CYS A 172 -14.71 10.53 18.34
CA CYS A 172 -13.89 9.38 17.98
C CYS A 172 -12.99 8.94 19.14
N LYS A 173 -13.04 7.66 19.51
CA LYS A 173 -12.24 7.13 20.62
C LYS A 173 -11.69 5.74 20.38
N ARG A 174 -10.39 5.58 20.66
CA ARG A 174 -9.76 4.26 20.82
C ARG A 174 -9.93 3.77 22.26
N VAL A 175 -10.45 2.56 22.40
CA VAL A 175 -10.61 1.84 23.66
C VAL A 175 -9.53 0.76 23.73
N GLU A 176 -8.65 0.90 24.72
CA GLU A 176 -7.50 0.00 24.91
C GLU A 176 -7.78 -1.17 25.87
N VAL A 177 -8.83 -1.07 26.69
CA VAL A 177 -9.13 -2.06 27.72
C VAL A 177 -10.62 -2.34 27.71
N LEU A 178 -10.96 -3.62 27.60
CA LEU A 178 -12.33 -4.09 27.67
C LEU A 178 -12.91 -3.86 29.08
N SER A 179 -13.88 -2.96 29.18
CA SER A 179 -14.59 -2.66 30.44
C SER A 179 -15.90 -1.96 30.16
N ASN A 180 -17.02 -2.54 30.60
CA ASN A 180 -18.36 -1.98 30.41
C ASN A 180 -18.47 -0.56 30.99
N GLN A 181 -17.85 -0.31 32.14
CA GLN A 181 -17.82 1.03 32.76
C GLN A 181 -17.06 2.04 31.90
N ARG A 182 -15.95 1.62 31.26
CA ARG A 182 -15.20 2.51 30.35
C ARG A 182 -15.98 2.79 29.08
N ILE A 183 -16.62 1.78 28.48
CA ILE A 183 -17.49 1.96 27.32
C ILE A 183 -18.60 2.97 27.63
N ALA A 184 -19.31 2.76 28.74
CA ALA A 184 -20.36 3.69 29.18
C ALA A 184 -19.82 5.11 29.40
N LYS A 185 -18.64 5.26 30.00
CA LYS A 185 -17.99 6.56 30.21
C LYS A 185 -17.63 7.25 28.89
N HIS A 186 -17.15 6.51 27.90
CA HIS A 186 -16.85 7.07 26.57
C HIS A 186 -18.11 7.57 25.87
N ILE A 187 -19.19 6.80 25.91
CA ILE A 187 -20.50 7.19 25.34
C ILE A 187 -21.07 8.40 26.06
N GLN A 188 -21.00 8.46 27.40
CA GLN A 188 -21.45 9.62 28.18
C GLN A 188 -20.65 10.88 27.86
N ASN A 189 -19.34 10.76 27.64
CA ASN A 189 -18.50 11.88 27.23
C ASN A 189 -18.88 12.37 25.83
N ALA A 190 -19.02 11.46 24.87
CA ALA A 190 -19.47 11.79 23.52
C ALA A 190 -20.82 12.52 23.54
N ASN A 191 -21.79 12.01 24.29
CA ASN A 191 -23.10 12.66 24.48
C ASN A 191 -22.97 14.08 25.03
N ARG A 192 -22.14 14.28 26.07
CA ARG A 192 -21.90 15.61 26.64
C ARG A 192 -21.27 16.54 25.59
N GLN A 193 -20.28 16.06 24.85
CA GLN A 193 -19.57 16.86 23.85
C GLN A 193 -20.50 17.30 22.71
N ILE A 194 -21.28 16.37 22.16
CA ILE A 194 -22.25 16.66 21.11
C ILE A 194 -23.33 17.63 21.61
N LYS A 195 -23.82 17.43 22.84
CA LYS A 195 -24.78 18.35 23.47
C LYS A 195 -24.23 19.78 23.60
N GLU A 196 -22.95 19.93 23.90
CA GLU A 196 -22.28 21.22 24.11
C GLU A 196 -22.21 22.09 22.84
N VAL A 197 -22.40 21.50 21.66
CA VAL A 197 -22.48 22.27 20.40
C VAL A 197 -23.77 23.10 20.35
N GLY A 198 -24.85 22.64 21.00
CA GLY A 198 -26.10 23.39 21.14
C GLY A 198 -26.97 23.45 19.87
N THR A 199 -26.70 22.61 18.88
CA THR A 199 -27.47 22.53 17.62
C THR A 199 -27.96 21.10 17.35
N SER A 200 -29.08 20.97 16.64
CA SER A 200 -29.58 19.67 16.18
C SER A 200 -28.58 19.00 15.24
N ALA A 201 -28.28 17.73 15.51
CA ALA A 201 -27.33 16.93 14.74
C ALA A 201 -27.64 15.43 14.89
N TYR A 202 -27.23 14.65 13.91
CA TYR A 202 -27.12 13.19 14.06
C TYR A 202 -25.86 12.88 14.88
N GLY A 203 -26.03 12.59 16.17
CA GLY A 203 -24.90 12.35 17.05
C GLY A 203 -24.39 10.92 16.97
N VAL A 204 -23.09 10.75 16.71
CA VAL A 204 -22.46 9.45 16.53
C VAL A 204 -21.23 9.32 17.43
N ALA A 205 -21.22 8.30 18.28
CA ALA A 205 -20.01 7.90 19.00
C ALA A 205 -19.28 6.82 18.20
N VAL A 206 -18.02 7.05 17.85
CA VAL A 206 -17.18 6.08 17.16
C VAL A 206 -16.15 5.51 18.12
N LEU A 207 -16.25 4.22 18.41
CA LEU A 207 -15.37 3.51 19.33
C LEU A 207 -14.55 2.46 18.57
N ASP A 208 -13.26 2.72 18.41
CA ASP A 208 -12.32 1.71 17.94
C ASP A 208 -11.86 0.85 19.12
N VAL A 209 -12.22 -0.43 19.07
CA VAL A 209 -12.03 -1.40 20.15
C VAL A 209 -10.98 -2.46 19.82
N THR A 210 -10.23 -2.29 18.72
CA THR A 210 -9.16 -3.23 18.30
C THR A 210 -8.13 -3.45 19.42
N GLY A 211 -7.80 -2.40 20.19
CA GLY A 211 -6.89 -2.51 21.34
C GLY A 211 -7.47 -3.33 22.49
N ALA A 212 -8.78 -3.17 22.76
CA ALA A 212 -9.47 -3.84 23.87
C ALA A 212 -9.69 -5.34 23.64
N ILE A 213 -9.92 -5.76 22.39
CA ILE A 213 -10.09 -7.18 22.05
C ILE A 213 -8.75 -7.90 21.88
N GLY A 214 -7.66 -7.14 21.70
CA GLY A 214 -6.34 -7.67 21.39
C GLY A 214 -6.30 -8.23 19.97
N SER A 215 -5.84 -7.43 19.02
CA SER A 215 -5.63 -7.87 17.63
C SER A 215 -4.70 -9.10 17.61
N LYS A 216 -5.28 -10.27 17.37
CA LYS A 216 -4.54 -11.51 17.12
C LYS A 216 -4.68 -11.85 15.64
N LEU A 217 -3.61 -12.39 15.06
CA LEU A 217 -3.73 -13.14 13.82
C LEU A 217 -4.76 -14.24 14.04
N ALA A 218 -5.90 -14.11 13.40
CA ALA A 218 -7.02 -15.03 13.50
C ALA A 218 -7.64 -15.18 12.11
N PRO A 219 -8.22 -16.35 11.79
CA PRO A 219 -9.00 -16.47 10.57
C PRO A 219 -10.11 -15.43 10.61
N ILE A 220 -10.27 -14.66 9.53
CA ILE A 220 -11.40 -13.75 9.39
C ILE A 220 -12.66 -14.61 9.35
N ARG A 221 -13.62 -14.26 10.20
CA ARG A 221 -14.90 -14.96 10.35
C ARG A 221 -16.00 -13.93 10.22
N ASP A 222 -17.15 -14.36 9.70
CA ASP A 222 -18.34 -13.50 9.67
C ASP A 222 -19.02 -13.41 11.04
N GLU A 223 -18.74 -14.38 11.92
CA GLU A 223 -19.16 -14.35 13.31
C GLU A 223 -18.37 -13.32 14.11
N LYS A 224 -19.08 -12.48 14.87
CA LYS A 224 -18.46 -11.48 15.74
C LYS A 224 -17.75 -12.16 16.91
N PRO A 225 -16.51 -11.76 17.26
CA PRO A 225 -15.84 -12.23 18.46
C PRO A 225 -16.70 -12.02 19.72
N GLN A 226 -16.57 -12.90 20.71
CA GLN A 226 -17.37 -12.81 21.95
C GLN A 226 -17.14 -11.47 22.67
N GLU A 227 -15.92 -10.95 22.64
CA GLU A 227 -15.54 -9.65 23.18
C GLU A 227 -16.30 -8.51 22.47
N ILE A 228 -16.49 -8.61 21.15
CA ILE A 228 -17.30 -7.64 20.38
C ILE A 228 -18.77 -7.71 20.79
N VAL A 229 -19.32 -8.91 20.98
CA VAL A 229 -20.70 -9.08 21.46
C VAL A 229 -20.89 -8.43 22.84
N GLN A 230 -19.94 -8.62 23.76
CA GLN A 230 -19.96 -7.97 25.08
C GLN A 230 -19.92 -6.44 24.98
N ILE A 231 -19.10 -5.89 24.08
CA ILE A 231 -19.03 -4.43 23.86
C ILE A 231 -20.34 -3.91 23.23
N ILE A 232 -20.96 -4.65 22.31
CA ILE A 232 -22.26 -4.30 21.73
C ILE A 232 -23.31 -4.20 22.84
N GLU A 233 -23.39 -5.18 23.72
CA GLU A 233 -24.33 -5.18 24.85
C GLU A 233 -24.06 -4.01 25.81
N ALA A 234 -22.80 -3.78 26.17
CA ALA A 234 -22.41 -2.66 27.02
C ALA A 234 -22.73 -1.31 26.38
N SER A 235 -22.52 -1.16 25.08
CA SER A 235 -22.82 0.06 24.32
C SER A 235 -24.32 0.30 24.24
N ARG A 236 -25.11 -0.76 23.96
CA ARG A 236 -26.57 -0.71 23.95
C ARG A 236 -27.11 -0.26 25.31
N ALA A 237 -26.68 -0.92 26.39
CA ALA A 237 -27.08 -0.55 27.75
C ALA A 237 -26.69 0.90 28.10
N ALA A 238 -25.53 1.36 27.61
CA ALA A 238 -25.08 2.74 27.84
C ALA A 238 -25.91 3.78 27.09
N ILE A 239 -26.31 3.53 25.84
CA ILE A 239 -27.11 4.50 25.07
C ILE A 239 -28.58 4.49 25.46
N SER A 240 -29.18 3.35 25.85
CA SER A 240 -30.61 3.25 26.18
C SER A 240 -31.08 4.13 27.36
N GLY A 241 -30.17 4.76 28.10
CA GLY A 241 -30.50 5.61 29.24
C GLY A 241 -31.03 7.00 28.84
N PRO A 242 -31.96 7.61 29.60
CA PRO A 242 -32.57 8.90 29.28
C PRO A 242 -31.60 10.08 29.31
N LYS A 243 -30.34 9.87 29.73
CA LYS A 243 -29.29 10.90 29.83
C LYS A 243 -28.47 11.04 28.56
N ASN A 244 -28.50 10.06 27.66
CA ASN A 244 -27.62 9.97 26.49
C ASN A 244 -28.33 10.28 25.16
N ARG A 245 -29.28 11.23 25.18
CA ARG A 245 -30.19 11.50 24.06
C ARG A 245 -29.56 12.23 22.88
N CYS A 246 -28.36 12.78 23.02
CA CYS A 246 -27.63 13.42 21.93
C CYS A 246 -26.82 12.41 21.10
N ILE A 247 -26.84 11.12 21.46
CA ILE A 247 -26.24 10.04 20.66
C ILE A 247 -27.35 9.27 19.97
N SER A 248 -27.38 9.34 18.65
CA SER A 248 -28.30 8.59 17.81
C SER A 248 -27.77 7.18 17.51
N ARG A 249 -26.44 7.02 17.39
CA ARG A 249 -25.81 5.74 17.03
C ARG A 249 -24.41 5.60 17.62
N VAL A 250 -24.03 4.38 17.96
CA VAL A 250 -22.64 4.01 18.27
C VAL A 250 -22.09 3.16 17.12
N LEU A 251 -20.93 3.52 16.61
CA LEU A 251 -20.15 2.71 15.67
C LEU A 251 -19.02 2.04 16.44
N LEU A 252 -19.00 0.72 16.48
CA LEU A 252 -17.89 -0.07 17.02
C LEU A 252 -17.01 -0.53 15.87
N MET A 253 -15.74 -0.12 15.89
CA MET A 253 -14.75 -0.47 14.89
C MET A 253 -13.73 -1.46 15.46
N TRP A 254 -13.35 -2.47 14.69
CA TRP A 254 -12.20 -3.30 15.03
C TRP A 254 -11.49 -3.82 13.79
N ASP A 255 -10.17 -4.01 13.89
CA ASP A 255 -9.38 -4.57 12.81
C ASP A 255 -9.20 -6.09 13.00
N GLU A 256 -9.33 -6.82 11.89
CA GLU A 256 -9.06 -8.24 11.75
C GLU A 256 -7.97 -8.43 10.70
N SER A 257 -7.09 -9.40 10.93
CA SER A 257 -6.07 -9.80 9.97
C SER A 257 -5.97 -11.32 9.94
N GLY A 258 -6.08 -11.89 8.74
CA GLY A 258 -6.00 -13.33 8.52
C GLY A 258 -5.11 -13.67 7.33
N ILE A 259 -4.53 -14.86 7.37
CA ILE A 259 -3.82 -15.46 6.24
C ILE A 259 -4.69 -16.59 5.71
N PHE A 260 -4.97 -16.58 4.41
CA PHE A 260 -5.76 -17.57 3.71
C PHE A 260 -4.88 -18.31 2.71
N GLY A 261 -5.03 -19.63 2.62
CA GLY A 261 -4.21 -20.49 1.75
C GLY A 261 -3.07 -21.18 2.51
N ASN A 262 -2.41 -22.12 1.84
CA ASN A 262 -1.28 -22.87 2.38
C ASN A 262 -0.04 -22.60 1.55
N PRO A 263 1.03 -22.00 2.09
CA PRO A 263 2.31 -21.93 1.40
C PRO A 263 2.77 -23.33 0.94
N PRO A 264 3.33 -23.51 -0.26
CA PRO A 264 3.69 -22.51 -1.27
C PRO A 264 2.57 -22.21 -2.29
N GLU A 265 1.32 -22.55 -2.01
CA GLU A 265 0.20 -22.18 -2.88
C GLU A 265 -0.15 -20.69 -2.74
N ARG A 266 -1.04 -20.20 -3.61
CA ARG A 266 -1.58 -18.84 -3.51
C ARG A 266 -2.12 -18.62 -2.11
N THR A 267 -1.53 -17.65 -1.43
CA THR A 267 -1.91 -17.27 -0.09
C THR A 267 -2.33 -15.82 -0.13
N MET A 268 -3.20 -15.39 0.75
CA MET A 268 -3.70 -14.02 0.79
C MET A 268 -3.69 -13.56 2.23
N VAL A 269 -3.06 -12.42 2.50
CA VAL A 269 -3.36 -11.72 3.76
C VAL A 269 -4.58 -10.88 3.49
N VAL A 270 -5.61 -11.09 4.28
CA VAL A 270 -6.78 -10.23 4.29
C VAL A 270 -6.70 -9.38 5.54
N LEU A 271 -6.87 -8.08 5.35
CA LEU A 271 -6.98 -7.10 6.41
C LEU A 271 -8.39 -6.53 6.34
N ARG A 272 -9.13 -6.52 7.44
CA ARG A 272 -10.52 -6.08 7.46
C ARG A 272 -10.75 -5.18 8.65
N ARG A 273 -11.17 -3.94 8.41
CA ARG A 273 -11.74 -3.06 9.42
C ARG A 273 -13.23 -3.29 9.44
N CYS A 274 -13.68 -3.99 10.47
CA CYS A 274 -15.09 -4.30 10.69
C CYS A 274 -15.79 -3.15 11.43
N VAL A 275 -17.09 -3.01 11.18
CA VAL A 275 -17.95 -2.05 11.87
C VAL A 275 -19.24 -2.72 12.32
N ALA A 276 -19.65 -2.47 13.56
CA ALA A 276 -20.99 -2.75 14.05
C ALA A 276 -21.69 -1.45 14.42
N SER A 277 -22.92 -1.28 13.97
CA SER A 277 -23.77 -0.13 14.33
C SER A 277 -24.74 -0.52 15.43
N ILE A 278 -24.85 0.31 16.47
CA ILE A 278 -25.86 0.19 17.53
C ILE A 278 -26.70 1.46 17.53
N ASP A 279 -27.97 1.32 17.18
CA ASP A 279 -28.93 2.42 17.19
C ASP A 279 -29.45 2.70 18.59
N HIS A 280 -29.62 3.99 18.88
CA HIS A 280 -30.38 4.42 20.03
C HIS A 280 -31.87 4.17 19.77
N GLU A 281 -32.58 3.63 20.75
CA GLU A 281 -34.04 3.46 20.65
C GLU A 281 -34.74 4.81 20.41
N PRO A 282 -35.83 4.85 19.63
CA PRO A 282 -36.57 6.09 19.38
C PRO A 282 -37.20 6.59 20.69
N LEU A 283 -36.53 7.56 21.34
CA LEU A 283 -37.03 8.23 22.54
C LEU A 283 -37.23 9.71 22.26
N GLU A 284 -38.11 10.35 23.03
CA GLU A 284 -38.33 11.79 22.94
C GLU A 284 -37.02 12.58 23.11
N GLY A 285 -36.70 13.43 22.13
CA GLY A 285 -35.48 14.24 22.09
C GLY A 285 -34.26 13.56 21.48
N VAL A 286 -34.37 12.32 21.01
CA VAL A 286 -33.34 11.65 20.20
C VAL A 286 -33.64 11.90 18.73
N ILE A 287 -32.69 12.48 18.00
CA ILE A 287 -32.77 12.61 16.54
C ILE A 287 -32.37 11.26 15.93
N VAL A 288 -33.32 10.57 15.31
CA VAL A 288 -33.06 9.24 14.71
C VAL A 288 -32.29 9.41 13.40
N ILE A 289 -31.23 8.61 13.22
CA ILE A 289 -30.48 8.57 11.96
C ILE A 289 -31.31 7.85 10.88
N PRO A 290 -31.57 8.48 9.72
CA PRO A 290 -32.23 7.80 8.61
C PRO A 290 -31.40 6.58 8.15
N PRO A 291 -32.03 5.44 7.81
CA PRO A 291 -31.32 4.24 7.36
C PRO A 291 -30.40 4.47 6.15
N GLU A 292 -30.76 5.41 5.29
CA GLU A 292 -30.04 5.79 4.07
C GLU A 292 -28.88 6.76 4.31
N LEU A 293 -28.72 7.32 5.52
CA LEU A 293 -27.61 8.21 5.85
C LEU A 293 -26.29 7.42 5.83
N PRO A 294 -25.37 7.72 4.90
CA PRO A 294 -24.11 6.99 4.81
C PRO A 294 -23.20 7.29 6.00
N LEU A 295 -22.82 6.23 6.71
CA LEU A 295 -21.87 6.24 7.82
C LEU A 295 -20.72 5.28 7.56
N PHE A 296 -19.62 5.48 8.27
CA PHE A 296 -18.41 4.67 8.15
C PHE A 296 -18.73 3.16 8.21
N GLY A 297 -18.52 2.46 7.10
CA GLY A 297 -18.89 1.05 6.93
C GLY A 297 -17.74 0.04 7.06
N GLY A 298 -16.52 0.52 7.32
CA GLY A 298 -15.31 -0.31 7.32
C GLY A 298 -14.71 -0.50 5.93
N ASN A 299 -13.64 -1.29 5.87
CA ASN A 299 -12.94 -1.61 4.63
C ASN A 299 -12.27 -2.98 4.70
N THR A 300 -12.26 -3.70 3.57
CA THR A 300 -11.50 -4.95 3.40
C THR A 300 -10.41 -4.74 2.38
N VAL A 301 -9.22 -5.21 2.69
CA VAL A 301 -8.04 -5.14 1.85
C VAL A 301 -7.52 -6.55 1.68
N GLU A 302 -7.50 -6.98 0.43
CA GLU A 302 -6.93 -8.25 0.03
C GLU A 302 -5.52 -8.03 -0.51
N LEU A 303 -4.55 -8.62 0.16
CA LEU A 303 -3.15 -8.60 -0.24
C LEU A 303 -2.81 -10.01 -0.75
N PRO A 304 -2.96 -10.30 -2.06
CA PRO A 304 -2.63 -11.61 -2.59
C PRO A 304 -1.11 -11.80 -2.60
N PHE A 305 -0.65 -12.92 -2.02
CA PHE A 305 0.72 -13.43 -2.01
C PHE A 305 0.84 -14.58 -3.01
N ASN A 306 1.73 -14.40 -3.98
CA ASN A 306 2.23 -15.51 -4.78
C ASN A 306 3.50 -16.04 -4.14
N PHE A 307 3.40 -17.21 -3.54
CA PHE A 307 4.54 -18.06 -3.23
C PHE A 307 5.08 -18.65 -4.53
N SER A 308 5.82 -17.85 -5.28
CA SER A 308 6.50 -18.34 -6.47
C SER A 308 7.90 -18.81 -6.07
N LYS A 309 8.05 -20.10 -5.79
CA LYS A 309 9.40 -20.68 -5.83
C LYS A 309 9.88 -20.61 -7.28
N ILE A 310 11.01 -19.95 -7.48
CA ILE A 310 11.74 -20.09 -8.73
C ILE A 310 12.48 -21.42 -8.63
N GLU A 311 11.91 -22.45 -9.25
CA GLU A 311 12.62 -23.70 -9.50
C GLU A 311 13.30 -23.57 -10.84
N ILE A 312 14.44 -22.88 -10.85
CA ILE A 312 15.32 -22.78 -12.01
C ILE A 312 16.62 -23.45 -11.62
N ASP A 313 16.90 -24.58 -12.25
CA ASP A 313 18.09 -25.38 -12.04
C ASP A 313 19.21 -24.99 -13.00
N THR A 314 18.82 -24.48 -14.18
CA THR A 314 19.76 -24.19 -15.26
C THR A 314 19.53 -22.81 -15.87
N LEU A 315 20.63 -22.20 -16.30
CA LEU A 315 20.65 -20.90 -16.96
C LEU A 315 21.16 -21.08 -18.39
N GLN A 316 20.38 -20.61 -19.37
CA GLN A 316 20.74 -20.59 -20.77
C GLN A 316 20.88 -19.16 -21.27
N VAL A 317 21.96 -18.90 -22.01
CA VAL A 317 22.31 -17.58 -22.54
C VAL A 317 21.84 -17.51 -23.99
N SER A 318 20.89 -16.62 -24.30
CA SER A 318 20.47 -16.36 -25.69
C SER A 318 21.55 -15.64 -26.51
N ASP A 319 21.42 -15.59 -27.83
CA ASP A 319 22.34 -14.85 -28.68
C ASP A 319 22.33 -13.33 -28.40
N LEU A 320 21.15 -12.76 -28.14
CA LEU A 320 21.03 -11.37 -27.69
C LEU A 320 21.78 -11.14 -26.38
N MET A 321 21.76 -12.11 -25.46
CA MET A 321 22.51 -12.03 -24.23
C MET A 321 24.03 -12.08 -24.47
N LYS A 322 24.53 -12.80 -25.49
CA LYS A 322 25.96 -12.76 -25.85
C LYS A 322 26.38 -11.36 -26.30
N GLU A 323 25.53 -10.67 -27.06
CA GLU A 323 25.77 -9.27 -27.44
C GLU A 323 25.75 -8.34 -26.21
N CYS A 324 24.77 -8.51 -25.32
CA CYS A 324 24.70 -7.76 -24.06
C CYS A 324 25.95 -7.97 -23.19
N SER A 325 26.46 -9.22 -23.10
CA SER A 325 27.68 -9.53 -22.38
C SER A 325 28.90 -8.77 -22.93
N ALA A 326 29.00 -8.64 -24.26
CA ALA A 326 30.05 -7.85 -24.88
C ALA A 326 29.92 -6.35 -24.54
N TRP A 327 28.70 -5.80 -24.60
CA TRP A 327 28.47 -4.37 -24.36
C TRP A 327 28.69 -3.98 -22.90
N PHE A 328 28.15 -4.74 -21.96
CA PHE A 328 28.19 -4.46 -20.52
C PHE A 328 29.31 -5.20 -19.78
N ARG A 329 30.19 -5.87 -20.53
CA ARG A 329 31.35 -6.63 -20.04
C ARG A 329 30.96 -7.63 -18.95
N PHE A 330 29.97 -8.47 -19.24
CA PHE A 330 29.64 -9.62 -18.40
C PHE A 330 30.44 -10.84 -18.82
N THR A 331 30.96 -11.59 -17.84
CA THR A 331 31.33 -12.99 -18.05
C THR A 331 30.12 -13.90 -17.82
N THR A 332 30.15 -15.10 -18.40
CA THR A 332 29.12 -16.11 -18.13
C THR A 332 29.06 -16.45 -16.64
N ASP A 333 30.22 -16.53 -15.99
CA ASP A 333 30.32 -16.83 -14.55
C ASP A 333 29.70 -15.72 -13.69
N GLU A 334 29.89 -14.44 -14.04
CA GLU A 334 29.24 -13.32 -13.35
C GLU A 334 27.71 -13.39 -13.44
N LEU A 335 27.16 -13.81 -14.59
CA LEU A 335 25.70 -13.95 -14.76
C LEU A 335 25.15 -15.15 -13.99
N ILE A 336 25.89 -16.27 -13.98
CA ILE A 336 25.54 -17.46 -13.20
C ILE A 336 25.59 -17.13 -11.70
N ASP A 337 26.64 -16.44 -11.25
CA ASP A 337 26.78 -15.97 -9.86
C ASP A 337 25.64 -15.03 -9.49
N ALA A 338 25.37 -14.02 -10.33
CA ALA A 338 24.29 -13.07 -10.11
C ALA A 338 22.92 -13.75 -10.04
N PHE A 339 22.71 -14.81 -10.82
CA PHE A 339 21.48 -15.60 -10.76
C PHE A 339 21.40 -16.47 -9.49
N LYS A 340 22.48 -17.18 -9.14
CA LYS A 340 22.53 -18.04 -7.94
C LYS A 340 22.42 -17.26 -6.63
N HIS A 341 22.88 -16.02 -6.64
CA HIS A 341 22.94 -15.14 -5.47
C HIS A 341 22.14 -13.85 -5.68
N LEU A 342 21.07 -13.89 -6.47
CA LEU A 342 20.21 -12.72 -6.71
C LEU A 342 19.75 -12.07 -5.40
N ASP A 343 19.71 -10.73 -5.36
CA ASP A 343 19.23 -9.99 -4.19
C ASP A 343 17.72 -9.80 -4.26
N LYS A 344 17.22 -9.56 -5.47
CA LYS A 344 15.84 -9.23 -5.77
C LYS A 344 15.43 -9.91 -7.06
N TRP A 345 14.17 -10.31 -7.15
CA TRP A 345 13.59 -10.76 -8.41
C TRP A 345 12.08 -10.55 -8.42
N GLU A 346 11.51 -10.63 -9.61
CA GLU A 346 10.08 -10.50 -9.85
C GLU A 346 9.67 -11.27 -11.12
N ARG A 347 8.47 -11.87 -11.10
CA ARG A 347 7.84 -12.44 -12.29
C ARG A 347 7.06 -11.40 -13.06
N MET A 348 7.22 -11.43 -14.37
CA MET A 348 6.46 -10.65 -15.33
C MET A 348 5.58 -11.56 -16.18
N THR A 349 4.39 -11.10 -16.51
CA THR A 349 3.40 -11.81 -17.33
C THR A 349 3.00 -10.95 -18.50
N VAL A 350 2.94 -11.54 -19.70
CA VAL A 350 2.45 -10.88 -20.92
C VAL A 350 1.13 -11.52 -21.30
N ALA A 351 0.03 -10.82 -21.10
CA ALA A 351 -1.31 -11.39 -21.14
C ALA A 351 -1.40 -12.66 -20.26
N SER A 352 -1.61 -13.82 -20.87
CA SER A 352 -1.65 -15.14 -20.23
C SER A 352 -0.35 -15.96 -20.32
N ASP A 353 0.68 -15.46 -21.02
CA ASP A 353 1.99 -16.13 -21.07
C ASP A 353 2.76 -15.78 -19.79
N ALA A 354 2.72 -16.71 -18.83
CA ALA A 354 3.53 -16.63 -17.62
C ALA A 354 4.94 -17.12 -17.91
N GLY A 355 5.93 -16.57 -17.19
CA GLY A 355 7.28 -17.16 -17.15
C GLY A 355 8.43 -16.18 -17.28
N TYR A 356 8.23 -14.89 -17.45
CA TYR A 356 9.37 -13.97 -17.46
C TYR A 356 9.83 -13.70 -16.03
N VAL A 357 11.14 -13.72 -15.80
CA VAL A 357 11.79 -13.43 -14.53
C VAL A 357 12.75 -12.29 -14.75
N LEU A 358 12.53 -11.18 -14.05
CA LEU A 358 13.46 -10.07 -13.95
C LEU A 358 14.14 -10.14 -12.58
N PHE A 359 15.46 -10.12 -12.54
CA PHE A 359 16.21 -10.15 -11.28
C PHE A 359 17.29 -9.09 -11.24
N ALA A 360 17.70 -8.73 -10.03
CA ALA A 360 18.77 -7.80 -9.76
C ALA A 360 19.73 -8.36 -8.72
N ARG A 361 21.02 -8.06 -8.92
CA ARG A 361 22.11 -8.36 -7.99
C ARG A 361 23.07 -7.19 -7.91
N GLN A 362 23.38 -6.75 -6.71
CA GLN A 362 24.50 -5.85 -6.43
C GLN A 362 25.80 -6.59 -6.75
N THR A 363 26.60 -5.96 -7.60
CA THR A 363 27.88 -6.46 -8.08
C THR A 363 28.93 -5.36 -7.93
N THR A 364 30.15 -5.65 -8.38
CA THR A 364 31.17 -4.62 -8.55
C THR A 364 31.63 -4.57 -10.00
N PHE A 365 31.96 -3.37 -10.47
CA PHE A 365 32.52 -3.12 -11.78
C PHE A 365 33.65 -2.12 -11.67
N LYS A 366 34.85 -2.50 -12.15
CA LYS A 366 36.05 -1.67 -12.00
C LYS A 366 36.24 -1.15 -10.56
N ASN A 367 36.04 -2.02 -9.56
CA ASN A 367 36.12 -1.71 -8.13
C ASN A 367 35.10 -0.66 -7.62
N ARG A 368 34.02 -0.41 -8.37
CA ARG A 368 32.89 0.44 -7.93
C ARG A 368 31.64 -0.42 -7.75
N PRO A 369 30.78 -0.10 -6.77
CA PRO A 369 29.47 -0.75 -6.66
C PRO A 369 28.64 -0.56 -7.94
N SER A 370 27.98 -1.61 -8.39
CA SER A 370 27.05 -1.61 -9.52
C SER A 370 25.88 -2.57 -9.24
N TYR A 371 24.87 -2.58 -10.10
CA TYR A 371 23.93 -3.70 -10.15
C TYR A 371 23.94 -4.34 -11.52
N THR A 372 23.70 -5.64 -11.52
CA THR A 372 23.29 -6.42 -12.68
C THR A 372 21.77 -6.52 -12.64
N ILE A 373 21.08 -6.09 -13.69
CA ILE A 373 19.65 -6.34 -13.90
C ILE A 373 19.53 -7.26 -15.11
N ALA A 374 18.81 -8.37 -14.98
CA ALA A 374 18.67 -9.35 -16.04
C ALA A 374 17.24 -9.85 -16.18
N LEU A 375 16.78 -10.00 -17.42
CA LEU A 375 15.48 -10.56 -17.79
C LEU A 375 15.69 -11.89 -18.49
N GLY A 376 14.94 -12.91 -18.10
CA GLY A 376 14.87 -14.18 -18.83
C GLY A 376 13.47 -14.76 -18.90
N LYS A 377 13.25 -15.67 -19.84
CA LYS A 377 12.03 -16.49 -19.93
C LYS A 377 12.29 -17.83 -19.26
N GLN A 378 11.54 -18.14 -18.22
CA GLN A 378 11.49 -19.44 -17.59
C GLN A 378 10.70 -20.40 -18.48
N ILE A 379 11.34 -21.50 -18.88
CA ILE A 379 10.73 -22.65 -19.54
C ILE A 379 11.09 -23.86 -18.68
N ASP A 380 10.09 -24.47 -18.05
CA ASP A 380 10.28 -25.50 -17.03
C ASP A 380 11.24 -25.04 -15.91
N HIS A 381 12.35 -25.75 -15.72
CA HIS A 381 13.41 -25.43 -14.77
C HIS A 381 14.62 -24.69 -15.40
N THR A 382 14.43 -24.11 -16.57
CA THR A 382 15.50 -23.40 -17.31
C THR A 382 15.16 -21.92 -17.45
N LEU A 383 16.09 -21.03 -17.09
CA LEU A 383 15.98 -19.60 -17.38
C LEU A 383 16.73 -19.27 -18.66
N HIS A 384 16.00 -18.93 -19.71
CA HIS A 384 16.56 -18.43 -20.95
C HIS A 384 16.76 -16.91 -20.84
N LEU A 385 17.96 -16.46 -20.50
CA LEU A 385 18.29 -15.04 -20.40
C LEU A 385 18.12 -14.35 -21.75
N GLN A 386 17.29 -13.30 -21.77
CA GLN A 386 17.07 -12.45 -22.93
C GLN A 386 18.06 -11.28 -22.96
N PHE A 387 18.23 -10.60 -21.83
CA PHE A 387 19.23 -9.55 -21.68
C PHE A 387 19.70 -9.43 -20.24
N ALA A 388 20.88 -8.80 -20.07
CA ALA A 388 21.32 -8.26 -18.81
C ALA A 388 22.01 -6.91 -19.06
N ILE A 389 21.78 -5.97 -18.16
CA ILE A 389 22.39 -4.66 -18.17
C ILE A 389 23.12 -4.42 -16.85
N ARG A 390 24.24 -3.71 -16.93
CA ARG A 390 24.97 -3.24 -15.76
C ARG A 390 24.54 -1.80 -15.50
N ILE A 391 24.19 -1.46 -14.27
CA ILE A 391 23.78 -0.10 -13.89
C ILE A 391 24.70 0.45 -12.80
N PRO A 392 25.07 1.75 -12.87
CA PRO A 392 25.89 2.37 -11.85
C PRO A 392 25.09 2.52 -10.54
N PHE A 393 25.75 2.36 -9.39
CA PHE A 393 25.09 2.49 -8.08
C PHE A 393 24.53 3.90 -7.83
N CYS A 394 25.11 4.94 -8.44
CA CYS A 394 24.66 6.33 -8.34
C CYS A 394 23.46 6.67 -9.25
N LEU A 395 22.74 5.66 -9.77
CA LEU A 395 21.56 5.88 -10.61
C LEU A 395 20.47 6.65 -9.84
N HIS A 396 20.22 6.27 -8.59
CA HIS A 396 19.17 6.79 -7.73
C HIS A 396 19.64 6.72 -6.27
N ASN A 397 19.32 7.73 -5.44
CA ASN A 397 19.76 7.79 -4.04
C ASN A 397 19.28 6.59 -3.21
N ASP A 398 18.20 5.95 -3.65
CA ASP A 398 17.56 4.81 -3.00
C ASP A 398 17.48 3.57 -3.90
N VAL A 399 18.46 3.34 -4.77
CA VAL A 399 18.45 2.19 -5.72
C VAL A 399 18.32 0.83 -4.99
N ASP A 400 18.84 0.73 -3.77
CA ASP A 400 18.66 -0.43 -2.88
C ASP A 400 17.20 -0.67 -2.46
N LEU A 401 16.33 0.33 -2.55
CA LEU A 401 14.93 0.23 -2.15
C LEU A 401 13.99 -0.11 -3.31
N LEU A 402 14.49 -0.07 -4.54
CA LEU A 402 13.72 -0.30 -5.76
C LEU A 402 13.55 -1.79 -6.06
N THR A 403 12.39 -2.23 -6.55
CA THR A 403 12.23 -3.57 -7.15
C THR A 403 13.05 -3.67 -8.44
N PRO A 404 13.35 -4.87 -8.99
CA PRO A 404 14.03 -4.98 -10.27
C PRO A 404 13.32 -4.21 -11.41
N LEU A 405 11.97 -4.17 -11.43
CA LEU A 405 11.22 -3.34 -12.39
C LEU A 405 11.49 -1.86 -12.19
N GLU A 406 11.40 -1.39 -10.95
CA GLU A 406 11.60 0.02 -10.61
C GLU A 406 13.04 0.44 -10.94
N MET A 407 14.03 -0.42 -10.65
CA MET A 407 15.43 -0.19 -11.01
C MET A 407 15.60 -0.10 -12.54
N LEU A 408 14.97 -1.01 -13.28
CA LEU A 408 14.99 -0.98 -14.74
C LEU A 408 14.30 0.30 -15.25
N GLN A 409 13.12 0.62 -14.75
CA GLN A 409 12.35 1.81 -15.15
C GLN A 409 13.17 3.08 -14.92
N VAL A 410 13.72 3.30 -13.73
CA VAL A 410 14.55 4.50 -13.43
C VAL A 410 15.79 4.54 -14.33
N THR A 411 16.36 3.37 -14.66
CA THR A 411 17.48 3.29 -15.62
C THR A 411 17.04 3.76 -17.00
N ILE A 412 15.89 3.29 -17.48
CA ILE A 412 15.35 3.66 -18.79
C ILE A 412 14.84 5.11 -18.81
N GLU A 413 14.29 5.64 -17.73
CA GLU A 413 13.90 7.05 -17.68
C GLU A 413 15.11 7.98 -17.81
N ARG A 414 16.27 7.57 -17.28
CA ARG A 414 17.50 8.35 -17.37
C ARG A 414 18.24 8.19 -18.69
N TYR A 415 18.33 6.96 -19.21
CA TYR A 415 19.15 6.63 -20.38
C TYR A 415 18.35 6.09 -21.57
N GLY A 416 17.03 6.01 -21.51
CA GLY A 416 16.21 5.48 -22.59
C GLY A 416 15.99 6.50 -23.70
N LEU A 417 15.74 6.01 -24.89
CA LEU A 417 15.16 6.76 -26.00
C LEU A 417 13.63 6.73 -25.87
N LEU A 418 12.94 7.73 -26.44
CA LEU A 418 11.49 7.67 -26.53
C LEU A 418 11.09 6.54 -27.47
N VAL A 419 10.06 5.79 -27.07
CA VAL A 419 9.41 4.77 -27.89
C VAL A 419 7.92 5.09 -27.98
N THR A 420 7.32 4.80 -29.13
CA THR A 420 5.88 4.85 -29.32
C THR A 420 5.37 3.45 -29.57
N ILE A 421 4.35 3.02 -28.82
CA ILE A 421 3.61 1.78 -29.07
C ILE A 421 2.12 2.02 -28.91
N GLY A 422 1.31 1.65 -29.92
CA GLY A 422 -0.15 1.76 -29.84
C GLY A 422 -0.67 3.18 -29.57
N GLY A 423 0.09 4.20 -30.00
CA GLY A 423 -0.21 5.62 -29.74
C GLY A 423 0.31 6.16 -28.40
N VAL A 424 0.78 5.31 -27.49
CA VAL A 424 1.42 5.74 -26.24
C VAL A 424 2.90 6.00 -26.50
N THR A 425 3.39 7.17 -26.06
CA THR A 425 4.81 7.56 -26.19
C THR A 425 5.43 7.78 -24.81
N GLY A 426 6.60 7.20 -24.58
CA GLY A 426 7.37 7.36 -23.35
C GLY A 426 8.74 6.71 -23.44
N HIS A 427 9.61 6.92 -22.44
CA HIS A 427 10.90 6.23 -22.38
C HIS A 427 10.72 4.74 -22.00
N PHE A 428 9.73 4.46 -21.16
CA PHE A 428 9.41 3.14 -20.63
C PHE A 428 7.89 2.95 -20.66
N VAL A 429 7.40 1.98 -21.43
CA VAL A 429 5.97 1.67 -21.50
C VAL A 429 5.73 0.34 -20.81
N LEU A 430 4.97 0.39 -19.72
CA LEU A 430 4.63 -0.76 -18.89
C LEU A 430 3.15 -1.10 -19.05
N ARG A 431 2.84 -2.40 -19.26
CA ARG A 431 1.46 -2.93 -19.28
C ARG A 431 0.49 -2.12 -20.15
N HIS A 432 0.72 -2.12 -21.46
CA HIS A 432 -0.16 -1.46 -22.42
C HIS A 432 -0.83 -2.48 -23.34
N SER A 433 -2.16 -2.39 -23.47
CA SER A 433 -2.97 -3.24 -24.34
C SER A 433 -3.79 -2.40 -25.31
N PHE A 434 -3.81 -2.77 -26.59
CA PHE A 434 -4.55 -2.09 -27.64
C PHE A 434 -4.90 -3.06 -28.78
N GLU A 435 -5.77 -2.62 -29.71
CA GLU A 435 -6.11 -3.38 -30.91
C GLU A 435 -5.39 -2.80 -32.13
N ALA A 436 -4.82 -3.67 -32.96
CA ALA A 436 -4.13 -3.33 -34.20
C ALA A 436 -4.83 -3.98 -35.40
N GLN A 437 -4.83 -3.31 -36.55
CA GLN A 437 -5.40 -3.84 -37.79
C GLN A 437 -4.49 -4.87 -38.48
N THR A 438 -3.22 -4.93 -38.07
CA THR A 438 -2.20 -5.83 -38.61
C THR A 438 -1.36 -6.41 -37.47
N ASN A 439 -0.73 -7.55 -37.69
CA ASN A 439 0.27 -8.13 -36.79
C ASN A 439 1.68 -7.57 -37.04
N ASP A 440 1.84 -6.71 -38.04
CA ASP A 440 3.11 -6.05 -38.34
C ASP A 440 3.46 -5.02 -37.26
N LEU A 441 4.43 -5.37 -36.42
CA LEU A 441 4.95 -4.55 -35.34
C LEU A 441 5.37 -3.15 -35.82
N SER A 442 5.91 -3.03 -37.03
CA SER A 442 6.41 -1.74 -37.55
C SER A 442 5.30 -0.70 -37.79
N SER A 443 4.04 -1.15 -37.90
CA SER A 443 2.88 -0.27 -38.09
C SER A 443 2.42 0.44 -36.82
N PHE A 444 2.84 -0.05 -35.65
CA PHE A 444 2.39 0.48 -34.36
C PHE A 444 3.51 0.61 -33.32
N PHE A 445 4.77 0.35 -33.70
CA PHE A 445 5.94 0.52 -32.85
C PHE A 445 7.02 1.36 -33.54
N HIS A 446 7.48 2.41 -32.86
CA HIS A 446 8.54 3.29 -33.34
C HIS A 446 9.54 3.64 -32.23
N VAL A 447 10.82 3.73 -32.59
CA VAL A 447 11.88 4.26 -31.71
C VAL A 447 12.30 5.64 -32.22
N HIS A 448 12.27 6.64 -31.35
CA HIS A 448 12.73 7.99 -31.65
C HIS A 448 14.23 8.10 -31.38
N ASN A 449 15.05 7.80 -32.39
CA ASN A 449 16.51 7.80 -32.31
C ASN A 449 17.15 8.77 -33.32
N PRO A 450 16.96 10.10 -33.17
CA PRO A 450 17.42 11.08 -34.17
C PRO A 450 18.94 11.11 -34.34
N ASP A 451 19.67 10.84 -33.25
CA ASP A 451 21.13 10.88 -33.22
C ASP A 451 21.78 9.54 -33.63
N ASN A 452 20.97 8.55 -34.03
CA ASN A 452 21.41 7.21 -34.43
C ASN A 452 22.31 6.54 -33.37
N HIS A 453 21.96 6.70 -32.09
CA HIS A 453 22.68 6.09 -31.00
C HIS A 453 22.55 4.55 -31.02
N SER A 454 23.59 3.87 -30.52
CA SER A 454 23.53 2.43 -30.30
C SER A 454 22.53 2.13 -29.18
N LEU A 455 21.55 1.26 -29.45
CA LEU A 455 20.49 0.96 -28.50
C LEU A 455 20.37 -0.53 -28.17
N LEU A 456 19.82 -0.84 -26.99
CA LEU A 456 19.29 -2.17 -26.64
C LEU A 456 17.76 -2.04 -26.64
N LEU A 457 17.11 -2.80 -27.52
CA LEU A 457 15.66 -2.83 -27.64
C LEU A 457 15.10 -4.04 -26.89
N SER A 458 14.11 -3.83 -26.03
CA SER A 458 13.35 -4.90 -25.39
C SER A 458 11.87 -4.72 -25.66
N LEU A 459 11.28 -5.72 -26.32
CA LEU A 459 9.86 -5.78 -26.67
C LEU A 459 9.23 -7.02 -26.08
N LEU A 460 8.60 -6.88 -24.93
CA LEU A 460 7.89 -7.96 -24.27
C LEU A 460 6.41 -7.89 -24.62
N ILE A 461 6.07 -8.30 -25.85
CA ILE A 461 4.76 -8.13 -26.49
C ILE A 461 4.19 -9.49 -26.91
N LYS A 462 2.88 -9.68 -26.74
CA LYS A 462 2.10 -10.77 -27.31
C LYS A 462 1.05 -10.21 -28.27
N ILE A 463 1.05 -10.70 -29.50
CA ILE A 463 0.07 -10.35 -30.51
C ILE A 463 -0.87 -11.55 -30.69
N THR A 464 -2.15 -11.39 -30.37
CA THR A 464 -3.14 -12.45 -30.42
C THR A 464 -4.21 -12.11 -31.47
N PRO A 465 -4.42 -12.96 -32.49
CA PRO A 465 -5.47 -12.71 -33.49
C PRO A 465 -6.86 -12.76 -32.85
N ARG A 466 -7.73 -11.81 -33.20
CA ARG A 466 -9.13 -11.70 -32.77
C ARG A 466 -10.04 -11.32 -33.93
N TYR A 467 -10.78 -12.28 -34.50
CA TYR A 467 -11.70 -12.05 -35.62
C TYR A 467 -11.11 -11.19 -36.74
N SER A 468 -11.35 -9.87 -36.75
CA SER A 468 -10.88 -8.89 -37.74
C SER A 468 -9.73 -7.98 -37.28
N VAL A 469 -9.23 -8.14 -36.04
CA VAL A 469 -8.16 -7.32 -35.46
C VAL A 469 -7.14 -8.19 -34.72
N PHE A 470 -6.06 -7.59 -34.24
CA PHE A 470 -5.07 -8.22 -33.37
C PHE A 470 -5.07 -7.53 -32.02
N ALA A 471 -5.25 -8.28 -30.93
CA ALA A 471 -5.00 -7.76 -29.60
C ALA A 471 -3.49 -7.78 -29.34
N VAL A 472 -2.93 -6.61 -29.05
CA VAL A 472 -1.52 -6.42 -28.73
C VAL A 472 -1.42 -6.15 -27.24
N ASP A 473 -0.84 -7.08 -26.50
CA ASP A 473 -0.59 -6.98 -25.06
C ASP A 473 0.90 -6.84 -24.83
N SER A 474 1.33 -5.70 -24.28
CA SER A 474 2.73 -5.47 -23.90
C SER A 474 2.87 -5.50 -22.39
N ALA A 475 3.83 -6.28 -21.88
CA ALA A 475 4.21 -6.18 -20.48
C ALA A 475 5.24 -5.08 -20.26
N LEU A 476 6.18 -4.92 -21.20
CA LEU A 476 7.35 -4.06 -21.08
C LEU A 476 7.88 -3.68 -22.48
N VAL A 477 8.06 -2.39 -22.73
CA VAL A 477 8.64 -1.86 -23.97
C VAL A 477 9.58 -0.70 -23.65
N PHE A 478 10.84 -0.83 -24.09
CA PHE A 478 11.83 0.25 -23.98
C PHE A 478 12.94 0.13 -25.02
N ALA A 479 13.59 1.26 -25.31
CA ALA A 479 14.86 1.32 -26.05
C ALA A 479 15.92 2.03 -25.19
N LEU A 480 16.93 1.30 -24.73
CA LEU A 480 18.00 1.84 -23.88
C LEU A 480 19.12 2.41 -24.75
N ASP A 481 19.45 3.69 -24.57
CA ASP A 481 20.63 4.33 -25.19
C ASP A 481 21.91 3.80 -24.54
N ARG A 482 22.56 2.86 -25.22
CA ARG A 482 23.79 2.22 -24.73
C ARG A 482 24.94 3.20 -24.75
N THR A 483 24.98 4.13 -25.71
CA THR A 483 26.04 5.12 -25.80
C THR A 483 26.10 5.95 -24.52
N ARG A 484 24.94 6.48 -24.08
CA ARG A 484 24.85 7.28 -22.85
C ARG A 484 25.12 6.46 -21.59
N LEU A 485 24.52 5.27 -21.46
CA LEU A 485 24.73 4.44 -20.27
C LEU A 485 26.21 4.00 -20.14
N LEU A 486 26.87 3.65 -21.24
CA LEU A 486 28.28 3.23 -21.19
C LEU A 486 29.21 4.39 -20.83
N MET A 487 28.89 5.63 -21.21
CA MET A 487 29.66 6.82 -20.78
C MET A 487 29.65 6.97 -19.25
N ASP A 488 28.50 6.76 -18.60
CA ASP A 488 28.38 6.86 -17.13
C ASP A 488 28.96 5.62 -16.40
N LEU A 489 29.03 4.46 -17.06
CA LEU A 489 29.64 3.24 -16.50
C LEU A 489 31.17 3.23 -16.57
N MET A 490 31.78 3.98 -17.48
CA MET A 490 33.23 3.94 -17.69
C MET A 490 33.99 4.74 -16.66
#